data_AF-A0A843LFZ3-F1
#
_entry.id   AF-A0A843LFZ3-F1
#
_cell.length_a   1.000
_cell.length_b   1.000
_cell.length_c   1.000
_cell.angle_alpha   90.00
_cell.angle_beta   90.00
_cell.angle_gamma   90.00
#
_symmetry.space_group_name_H-M   'P 1'
#
loop_
_entity.id
_entity.type
_entity.pdbx_description
1 polymer ?
#
loop_
_entity_poly.entity_id
_entity_poly.type
_entity_poly.pdbx_seq_one_letter_code
_entity_poly.pdbx_strand_id
1 'polypeptide(L)'
;MKPPAIPITDDHIHIDPLNGRGIEAAKDFRRSGGTHIFLVTKPSWSSGVEPSSGEDYREVFERTLRVADDIREIGVVVYPVLGVHPAEISRLAGRMGLEEAAGVMMAGLDLAAAYVQEGAAVALKSGRPHYETAPEVLAASNAVLYHALELGADCGCAVQLHAESGPCIDVVPMAKRAGIPIERVVKHFATPDTPLVPSLIARHEGIPALARAGLRFSMESDYMDENARPGAVIGPKSVPRFTRRYLEEGLITEEDAWQIHAGTPSRTYGVEISLP
;
A
#
# COMPACT_ATOMS: atom_id res chain seq x y z
N MET A 1 23.79 16.30 0.42
CA MET A 1 23.90 14.86 0.74
C MET A 1 24.54 14.18 -0.45
N LYS A 2 25.37 13.14 -0.26
CA LYS A 2 25.79 12.31 -1.39
C LYS A 2 24.54 11.66 -2.01
N PRO A 3 24.44 11.56 -3.34
CA PRO A 3 23.33 10.83 -3.97
C PRO A 3 23.32 9.38 -3.47
N PRO A 4 22.13 8.78 -3.33
CA PRO A 4 22.01 7.40 -2.86
C PRO A 4 22.65 6.45 -3.88
N ALA A 5 23.35 5.42 -3.38
CA ALA A 5 24.01 4.41 -4.22
C ALA A 5 23.02 3.37 -4.77
N ILE A 6 21.87 3.22 -4.09
CA ILE A 6 20.78 2.30 -4.45
C ILE A 6 19.44 3.02 -4.23
N PRO A 7 18.39 2.70 -5.00
CA PRO A 7 17.05 3.14 -4.65
C PRO A 7 16.63 2.48 -3.33
N ILE A 8 15.92 3.25 -2.53
CA ILE A 8 15.26 2.80 -1.31
C ILE A 8 13.79 3.19 -1.43
N THR A 9 12.97 2.16 -1.53
CA THR A 9 11.53 2.24 -1.78
C THR A 9 10.76 1.73 -0.58
N ASP A 10 9.82 2.54 -0.08
CA ASP A 10 8.81 2.12 0.89
C ASP A 10 7.52 1.75 0.15
N ASP A 11 7.14 0.47 0.18
CA ASP A 11 6.04 -0.08 -0.62
C ASP A 11 4.64 0.20 -0.05
N HIS A 12 4.57 0.70 1.18
CA HIS A 12 3.30 1.07 1.81
C HIS A 12 3.53 2.09 2.92
N ILE A 13 3.15 3.34 2.65
CA ILE A 13 3.22 4.42 3.63
C ILE A 13 2.02 5.36 3.52
N HIS A 14 1.53 5.82 4.66
CA HIS A 14 0.50 6.84 4.76
C HIS A 14 1.11 8.14 5.28
N ILE A 15 0.95 9.23 4.54
CA ILE A 15 1.34 10.58 4.97
C ILE A 15 0.08 11.44 5.05
N ASP A 16 -0.09 12.15 6.17
CA ASP A 16 -1.32 12.87 6.49
C ASP A 16 -0.98 14.22 7.12
N PRO A 17 -0.93 15.30 6.31
CA PRO A 17 -0.67 16.64 6.83
C PRO A 17 -1.76 17.19 7.75
N LEU A 18 -2.99 16.65 7.71
CA LEU A 18 -4.10 17.14 8.52
C LEU A 18 -4.03 16.59 9.95
N ASN A 19 -3.73 15.29 10.09
CA ASN A 19 -3.78 14.60 11.39
C ASN A 19 -2.41 14.19 11.92
N GLY A 20 -1.36 14.25 11.09
CA GLY A 20 -0.03 13.75 11.38
C GLY A 20 1.06 14.82 11.29
N ARG A 21 2.25 14.38 10.89
CA ARG A 21 3.43 15.21 10.68
C ARG A 21 3.52 15.75 9.25
N GLY A 22 2.74 15.18 8.32
CA GLY A 22 2.72 15.50 6.91
C GLY A 22 4.11 15.43 6.28
N ILE A 23 4.47 16.49 5.56
CA ILE A 23 5.72 16.59 4.81
C ILE A 23 6.96 16.43 5.69
N GLU A 24 6.91 16.72 7.00
CA GLU A 24 8.06 16.47 7.88
C GLU A 24 8.38 14.97 8.05
N ALA A 25 7.39 14.08 7.96
CA ALA A 25 7.63 12.64 7.93
C ALA A 25 8.30 12.20 6.62
N ALA A 26 7.87 12.76 5.48
CA ALA A 26 8.51 12.48 4.18
C ALA A 26 9.94 13.04 4.10
N LYS A 27 10.19 14.23 4.68
CA LYS A 27 11.56 14.77 4.83
C LYS A 27 12.45 13.86 5.69
N ASP A 28 11.89 13.25 6.74
CA ASP A 28 12.59 12.26 7.57
C ASP A 28 12.97 11.00 6.78
N PHE A 29 12.05 10.47 5.95
CA PHE A 29 12.31 9.36 5.04
C PHE A 29 13.47 9.71 4.09
N ARG A 30 13.37 10.84 3.39
CA ARG A 30 14.41 11.33 2.47
C ARG A 30 15.76 11.51 3.15
N ARG A 31 15.81 12.22 4.29
CA ARG A 31 17.05 12.42 5.07
C ARG A 31 17.69 11.11 5.52
N SER A 32 16.87 10.06 5.68
CA SER A 32 17.36 8.74 6.05
C SER A 32 17.85 7.92 4.85
N GLY A 33 17.76 8.45 3.62
CA GLY A 33 18.20 7.80 2.38
C GLY A 33 17.06 7.25 1.53
N GLY A 34 15.80 7.45 1.93
CA GLY A 34 14.63 7.07 1.15
C GLY A 34 14.53 7.85 -0.16
N THR A 35 14.05 7.19 -1.21
CA THR A 35 13.99 7.76 -2.58
C THR A 35 12.63 7.64 -3.24
N HIS A 36 11.92 6.53 -3.02
CA HIS A 36 10.62 6.24 -3.63
C HIS A 36 9.62 5.85 -2.56
N ILE A 37 8.37 6.25 -2.72
CA ILE A 37 7.29 5.80 -1.84
C ILE A 37 6.07 5.40 -2.67
N PHE A 38 5.40 4.36 -2.21
CA PHE A 38 4.01 4.06 -2.58
C PHE A 38 3.11 4.71 -1.53
N LEU A 39 2.52 5.85 -1.89
CA LEU A 39 1.69 6.65 -0.99
C LEU A 39 0.25 6.13 -1.03
N VAL A 40 -0.17 5.48 0.05
CA VAL A 40 -1.46 4.79 0.11
C VAL A 40 -2.52 5.66 0.77
N THR A 41 -3.70 5.70 0.17
CA THR A 41 -4.85 6.45 0.69
C THR A 41 -5.24 5.95 2.09
N LYS A 42 -5.41 6.89 3.03
CA LYS A 42 -6.00 6.64 4.36
C LYS A 42 -7.53 6.52 4.24
N PRO A 43 -8.20 5.88 5.22
CA PRO A 43 -9.67 5.81 5.25
C PRO A 43 -10.33 7.19 5.14
N SER A 44 -11.55 7.24 4.59
CA SER A 44 -12.28 8.49 4.33
C SER A 44 -12.35 9.43 5.53
N TRP A 45 -12.47 8.87 6.74
CA TRP A 45 -12.62 9.63 7.97
C TRP A 45 -11.36 10.40 8.38
N SER A 46 -10.18 9.99 7.92
CA SER A 46 -8.95 10.78 8.11
C SER A 46 -9.04 12.10 7.34
N SER A 47 -9.87 12.17 6.30
CA SER A 47 -10.19 13.40 5.59
C SER A 47 -11.43 14.12 6.13
N GLY A 48 -12.08 13.61 7.18
CA GLY A 48 -13.37 14.11 7.64
C GLY A 48 -14.52 13.82 6.67
N VAL A 49 -14.31 12.89 5.73
CA VAL A 49 -15.30 12.50 4.73
C VAL A 49 -16.12 11.32 5.23
N GLU A 50 -17.42 11.40 5.01
CA GLU A 50 -18.43 10.47 5.49
C GLU A 50 -19.26 9.92 4.32
N PRO A 51 -18.69 9.03 3.48
CA PRO A 51 -19.25 8.66 2.19
C PRO A 51 -20.68 8.14 2.27
N SER A 52 -21.51 8.57 1.33
CA SER A 52 -22.83 8.02 1.03
C SER A 52 -22.95 7.60 -0.44
N SER A 53 -21.92 7.87 -1.25
CA SER A 53 -21.79 7.48 -2.64
C SER A 53 -20.31 7.28 -3.00
N GLY A 54 -20.02 6.59 -4.10
CA GLY A 54 -18.64 6.42 -4.58
C GLY A 54 -17.93 7.73 -4.88
N GLU A 55 -18.68 8.74 -5.36
CA GLU A 55 -18.15 10.05 -5.71
C GLU A 55 -17.60 10.83 -4.50
N ASP A 56 -18.11 10.56 -3.29
CA ASP A 56 -17.61 11.19 -2.07
C ASP A 56 -16.13 10.84 -1.79
N TYR A 57 -15.64 9.71 -2.32
CA TYR A 57 -14.21 9.37 -2.22
C TYR A 57 -13.31 10.28 -3.06
N ARG A 58 -13.86 11.07 -4.00
CA ARG A 58 -13.07 12.01 -4.81
C ARG A 58 -12.25 12.94 -3.93
N GLU A 59 -12.86 13.50 -2.88
CA GLU A 59 -12.15 14.40 -1.97
C GLU A 59 -10.99 13.70 -1.27
N VAL A 60 -11.15 12.42 -0.91
CA VAL A 60 -10.11 11.62 -0.24
C VAL A 60 -8.94 11.34 -1.19
N PHE A 61 -9.24 10.99 -2.45
CA PHE A 61 -8.23 10.71 -3.47
C PHE A 61 -7.48 11.97 -3.90
N GLU A 62 -8.19 13.07 -4.17
CA GLU A 62 -7.59 14.36 -4.52
C GLU A 62 -6.66 14.88 -3.41
N ARG A 63 -7.01 14.66 -2.14
CA ARG A 63 -6.11 14.97 -1.03
C ARG A 63 -4.84 14.11 -1.05
N THR A 64 -4.97 12.80 -1.29
CA THR A 64 -3.82 11.89 -1.41
C THR A 64 -2.90 12.33 -2.57
N LEU A 65 -3.46 12.73 -3.71
CA LEU A 65 -2.70 13.22 -4.86
C LEU A 65 -1.97 14.53 -4.56
N ARG A 66 -2.61 15.49 -3.87
CA ARG A 66 -1.92 16.73 -3.44
C ARG A 66 -0.75 16.44 -2.50
N VAL A 67 -0.93 15.50 -1.57
CA VAL A 67 0.17 15.07 -0.69
C VAL A 67 1.30 14.44 -1.50
N ALA A 68 0.98 13.67 -2.56
CA ALA A 68 1.99 13.15 -3.46
C ALA A 68 2.79 14.26 -4.15
N ASP A 69 2.12 15.31 -4.62
CA ASP A 69 2.77 16.47 -5.25
C ASP A 69 3.68 17.22 -4.27
N ASP A 70 3.19 17.52 -3.06
CA ASP A 70 3.99 18.17 -2.02
C ASP A 70 5.26 17.35 -1.66
N ILE A 71 5.17 16.02 -1.69
CA ILE A 71 6.30 15.14 -1.43
C ILE A 71 7.27 15.11 -2.64
N ARG A 72 6.76 15.20 -3.87
CA ARG A 72 7.60 15.31 -5.07
C ARG A 72 8.43 16.59 -5.06
N GLU A 73 7.93 17.70 -4.54
CA GLU A 73 8.68 18.96 -4.41
C GLU A 73 9.91 18.84 -3.51
N ILE A 74 9.90 17.89 -2.56
CA ILE A 74 11.08 17.57 -1.75
C ILE A 74 11.95 16.48 -2.41
N GLY A 75 11.79 16.17 -3.69
CA GLY A 75 12.68 15.26 -4.42
C GLY A 75 12.59 13.80 -3.99
N VAL A 76 11.42 13.37 -3.49
CA VAL A 76 11.07 11.95 -3.34
C VAL A 76 10.16 11.57 -4.49
N VAL A 77 10.43 10.44 -5.15
CA VAL A 77 9.53 9.91 -6.18
C VAL A 77 8.32 9.28 -5.49
N VAL A 78 7.12 9.61 -5.96
CA VAL A 78 5.87 9.17 -5.33
C VAL A 78 4.99 8.47 -6.35
N TYR A 79 4.56 7.26 -5.99
CA TYR A 79 3.57 6.48 -6.70
C TYR A 79 2.29 6.40 -5.87
N PRO A 80 1.23 7.14 -6.22
CA PRO A 80 -0.02 7.09 -5.48
C PRO A 80 -0.72 5.73 -5.64
N VAL A 81 -1.24 5.20 -4.54
CA VAL A 81 -2.10 4.02 -4.47
C VAL A 81 -3.44 4.43 -3.88
N LEU A 82 -4.49 4.38 -4.69
CA LEU A 82 -5.82 4.85 -4.33
C LEU A 82 -6.74 3.68 -4.03
N GLY A 83 -7.73 3.90 -3.18
CA GLY A 83 -8.76 2.89 -2.92
C GLY A 83 -9.41 3.04 -1.56
N VAL A 84 -10.25 2.06 -1.23
CA VAL A 84 -11.15 2.13 -0.07
C VAL A 84 -10.63 1.23 1.04
N HIS A 85 -10.59 1.74 2.27
CA HIS A 85 -10.08 0.94 3.39
C HIS A 85 -11.14 -0.08 3.85
N PRO A 86 -10.80 -1.38 4.02
CA PRO A 86 -11.82 -2.38 4.35
C PRO A 86 -12.52 -2.16 5.69
N ALA A 87 -11.83 -1.57 6.67
CA ALA A 87 -12.45 -1.15 7.94
C ALA A 87 -13.59 -0.11 7.79
N GLU A 88 -13.75 0.54 6.63
CA GLU A 88 -14.90 1.43 6.37
C GLU A 88 -16.22 0.66 6.33
N ILE A 89 -16.22 -0.63 5.97
CA ILE A 89 -17.44 -1.41 5.83
C ILE A 89 -18.28 -1.42 7.11
N SER A 90 -17.64 -1.53 8.29
CA SER A 90 -18.35 -1.54 9.58
C SER A 90 -18.96 -0.17 9.92
N ARG A 91 -18.28 0.93 9.57
CA ARG A 91 -18.78 2.28 9.82
C ARG A 91 -19.93 2.63 8.87
N LEU A 92 -19.77 2.29 7.59
CA LEU A 92 -20.80 2.50 6.59
C LEU A 92 -22.02 1.63 6.87
N ALA A 93 -21.84 0.33 7.15
CA ALA A 93 -22.94 -0.58 7.44
C ALA A 93 -23.75 -0.14 8.67
N GLY A 94 -23.10 0.46 9.68
CA GLY A 94 -23.80 1.05 10.83
C GLY A 94 -24.69 2.24 10.49
N ARG A 95 -24.50 2.88 9.32
CA ARG A 95 -25.28 4.04 8.85
C ARG A 95 -26.32 3.71 7.78
N MET A 96 -25.99 2.81 6.84
CA MET A 96 -26.79 2.57 5.63
C MET A 96 -27.11 1.08 5.38
N GLY A 97 -26.74 0.19 6.29
CA GLY A 97 -26.85 -1.25 6.07
C GLY A 97 -25.70 -1.81 5.22
N LEU A 98 -25.49 -3.12 5.32
CA LEU A 98 -24.28 -3.77 4.81
C LEU A 98 -24.20 -3.82 3.27
N GLU A 99 -25.31 -4.09 2.61
CA GLU A 99 -25.37 -4.18 1.14
C GLU A 99 -25.09 -2.82 0.49
N GLU A 100 -25.76 -1.77 0.98
CA GLU A 100 -25.54 -0.40 0.52
C GLU A 100 -24.11 0.07 0.82
N ALA A 101 -23.57 -0.25 2.00
CA ALA A 101 -22.18 0.04 2.34
C ALA A 101 -21.19 -0.61 1.38
N ALA A 102 -21.38 -1.89 1.04
CA ALA A 102 -20.53 -2.58 0.07
C ALA A 102 -20.63 -1.93 -1.32
N GLY A 103 -21.83 -1.52 -1.75
CA GLY A 103 -22.04 -0.80 -3.01
C GLY A 103 -21.32 0.55 -3.05
N VAL A 104 -21.36 1.34 -1.97
CA VAL A 104 -20.63 2.61 -1.86
C VAL A 104 -19.12 2.39 -1.94
N MET A 105 -18.60 1.36 -1.27
CA MET A 105 -17.17 1.03 -1.32
C MET A 105 -16.74 0.57 -2.72
N MET A 106 -17.54 -0.25 -3.41
CA MET A 106 -17.27 -0.67 -4.80
C MET A 106 -17.27 0.53 -5.75
N ALA A 107 -18.24 1.44 -5.63
CA ALA A 107 -18.29 2.66 -6.42
C ALA A 107 -17.10 3.60 -6.15
N GLY A 108 -16.59 3.62 -4.91
CA GLY A 108 -15.34 4.32 -4.57
C GLY A 108 -14.11 3.68 -5.23
N LEU A 109 -14.08 2.36 -5.35
CA LEU A 109 -13.03 1.65 -6.08
C LEU A 109 -13.11 1.88 -7.60
N ASP A 110 -14.31 1.96 -8.17
CA ASP A 110 -14.50 2.34 -9.58
C ASP A 110 -13.90 3.72 -9.86
N LEU A 111 -14.13 4.68 -8.95
CA LEU A 111 -13.51 6.00 -9.04
C LEU A 111 -11.99 5.93 -8.93
N ALA A 112 -11.44 5.14 -7.99
CA ALA A 112 -10.00 4.94 -7.87
C ALA A 112 -9.39 4.33 -9.15
N ALA A 113 -10.09 3.40 -9.80
CA ALA A 113 -9.68 2.80 -11.06
C ALA A 113 -9.64 3.82 -12.21
N ALA A 114 -10.60 4.76 -12.26
CA ALA A 114 -10.57 5.87 -13.23
C ALA A 114 -9.28 6.71 -13.08
N TYR A 115 -8.87 7.04 -11.85
CA TYR A 115 -7.60 7.75 -11.60
C TYR A 115 -6.37 6.94 -12.04
N VAL A 116 -6.40 5.61 -11.94
CA VAL A 116 -5.33 4.74 -12.47
C VAL A 116 -5.29 4.80 -14.00
N GLN A 117 -6.43 4.71 -14.67
CA GLN A 117 -6.53 4.80 -16.13
C GLN A 117 -6.07 6.17 -16.67
N GLU A 118 -6.31 7.24 -15.91
CA GLU A 118 -5.82 8.60 -16.21
C GLU A 118 -4.33 8.79 -15.91
N GLY A 119 -3.68 7.82 -15.27
CA GLY A 119 -2.25 7.87 -14.91
C GLY A 119 -1.94 8.69 -13.65
N ALA A 120 -2.95 9.09 -12.88
CA ALA A 120 -2.78 9.82 -11.63
C ALA A 120 -2.37 8.90 -10.46
N ALA A 121 -2.68 7.60 -10.55
CA ALA A 121 -2.30 6.57 -9.59
C ALA A 121 -1.75 5.33 -10.30
N VAL A 122 -0.99 4.50 -9.60
CA VAL A 122 -0.34 3.31 -10.20
C VAL A 122 -0.98 1.98 -9.78
N ALA A 123 -1.81 2.00 -8.74
CA ALA A 123 -2.41 0.80 -8.17
C ALA A 123 -3.64 1.11 -7.32
N LEU A 124 -4.41 0.05 -7.08
CA LEU A 124 -5.56 0.07 -6.20
C LEU A 124 -5.20 -0.49 -4.82
N LYS A 125 -5.96 -0.07 -3.81
CA LYS A 125 -5.92 -0.65 -2.47
C LYS A 125 -7.31 -1.05 -2.02
N SER A 126 -7.44 -2.29 -1.55
CA SER A 126 -8.70 -2.83 -1.01
C SER A 126 -8.38 -3.97 -0.04
N GLY A 127 -9.39 -4.71 0.41
CA GLY A 127 -9.17 -5.87 1.27
C GLY A 127 -10.34 -6.28 2.13
N ARG A 128 -10.04 -6.85 3.29
CA ARG A 128 -11.00 -7.22 4.32
C ARG A 128 -10.52 -6.83 5.72
N PRO A 129 -11.44 -6.64 6.69
CA PRO A 129 -11.06 -6.35 8.07
C PRO A 129 -10.13 -7.43 8.64
N HIS A 130 -9.08 -7.01 9.36
CA HIS A 130 -8.20 -7.94 10.09
C HIS A 130 -8.75 -8.36 11.45
N TYR A 131 -9.90 -7.80 11.87
CA TYR A 131 -10.56 -8.08 13.13
C TYR A 131 -11.75 -9.01 12.92
N GLU A 132 -12.17 -9.69 13.98
CA GLU A 132 -13.32 -10.58 13.93
C GLU A 132 -14.59 -9.82 13.54
N THR A 133 -15.31 -10.33 12.55
CA THR A 133 -16.55 -9.77 12.04
C THR A 133 -17.57 -10.86 11.82
N ALA A 134 -18.85 -10.49 11.77
CA ALA A 134 -19.91 -11.42 11.42
C ALA A 134 -19.68 -12.02 10.02
N PRO A 135 -20.04 -13.29 9.77
CA PRO A 135 -19.82 -13.96 8.48
C PRO A 135 -20.33 -13.17 7.27
N GLU A 136 -21.47 -12.49 7.40
CA GLU A 136 -22.04 -11.63 6.37
C GLU A 136 -21.16 -10.42 6.04
N VAL A 137 -20.53 -9.79 7.05
CA VAL A 137 -19.62 -8.65 6.87
C VAL A 137 -18.33 -9.11 6.17
N LEU A 138 -17.82 -10.28 6.54
CA LEU A 138 -16.67 -10.88 5.88
C LEU A 138 -16.98 -11.23 4.41
N ALA A 139 -18.16 -11.78 4.14
CA ALA A 139 -18.61 -12.08 2.78
C ALA A 139 -18.72 -10.81 1.93
N ALA A 140 -19.35 -9.75 2.46
CA ALA A 140 -19.43 -8.45 1.79
C ALA A 140 -18.04 -7.83 1.56
N SER A 141 -17.14 -7.91 2.55
CA SER A 141 -15.75 -7.44 2.41
C SER A 141 -15.01 -8.18 1.31
N ASN A 142 -15.16 -9.51 1.24
CA ASN A 142 -14.57 -10.31 0.16
C ASN A 142 -15.17 -9.99 -1.21
N ALA A 143 -16.45 -9.61 -1.29
CA ALA A 143 -17.04 -9.12 -2.54
C ALA A 143 -16.41 -7.79 -2.98
N VAL A 144 -16.21 -6.84 -2.05
CA VAL A 144 -15.52 -5.56 -2.32
C VAL A 144 -14.05 -5.79 -2.73
N LEU A 145 -13.35 -6.72 -2.07
CA LEU A 145 -12.01 -7.13 -2.48
C LEU A 145 -12.01 -7.74 -3.88
N TYR A 146 -12.94 -8.66 -4.17
CA TYR A 146 -13.04 -9.29 -5.48
C TYR A 146 -13.27 -8.25 -6.59
N HIS A 147 -14.14 -7.26 -6.36
CA HIS A 147 -14.34 -6.13 -7.26
C HIS A 147 -13.05 -5.35 -7.53
N ALA A 148 -12.24 -5.09 -6.50
CA ALA A 148 -10.93 -4.44 -6.67
C ALA A 148 -9.95 -5.28 -7.52
N LEU A 149 -10.01 -6.61 -7.43
CA LEU A 149 -9.20 -7.51 -8.25
C LEU A 149 -9.65 -7.49 -9.72
N GLU A 150 -10.96 -7.43 -9.99
CA GLU A 150 -11.50 -7.26 -11.34
C GLU A 150 -11.05 -5.93 -11.94
N LEU A 151 -11.19 -4.83 -11.21
CA LEU A 151 -10.69 -3.51 -11.63
C LEU A 151 -9.17 -3.51 -11.86
N GLY A 152 -8.40 -4.21 -11.03
CA GLY A 152 -6.96 -4.35 -11.21
C GLY A 152 -6.60 -5.11 -12.49
N ALA A 153 -7.37 -6.13 -12.86
CA ALA A 153 -7.23 -6.83 -14.13
C ALA A 153 -7.55 -5.90 -15.31
N ASP A 154 -8.69 -5.20 -15.25
CA ASP A 154 -9.17 -4.31 -16.32
C ASP A 154 -8.23 -3.13 -16.57
N CYS A 155 -7.69 -2.53 -15.50
CA CYS A 155 -6.75 -1.42 -15.60
C CYS A 155 -5.31 -1.88 -15.89
N GLY A 156 -5.03 -3.18 -15.78
CA GLY A 156 -3.67 -3.70 -15.84
C GLY A 156 -2.78 -3.09 -14.76
N CYS A 157 -3.29 -2.93 -13.53
CA CYS A 157 -2.57 -2.35 -12.39
C CYS A 157 -2.48 -3.34 -11.21
N ALA A 158 -1.65 -3.02 -10.22
CA ALA A 158 -1.56 -3.84 -9.01
C ALA A 158 -2.70 -3.56 -8.04
N VAL A 159 -2.96 -4.51 -7.13
CA VAL A 159 -3.87 -4.36 -5.99
C VAL A 159 -3.10 -4.67 -4.71
N GLN A 160 -3.00 -3.68 -3.82
CA GLN A 160 -2.51 -3.87 -2.47
C GLN A 160 -3.64 -4.37 -1.55
N LEU A 161 -3.48 -5.58 -1.04
CA LEU A 161 -4.40 -6.28 -0.16
C LEU A 161 -4.10 -5.95 1.31
N HIS A 162 -5.06 -5.29 1.96
CA HIS A 162 -5.16 -5.25 3.42
C HIS A 162 -6.02 -6.41 3.92
N ALA A 163 -5.49 -7.25 4.81
CA ALA A 163 -6.22 -8.38 5.38
C ALA A 163 -5.62 -8.75 6.73
N GLU A 164 -6.21 -9.73 7.39
CA GLU A 164 -5.67 -10.35 8.60
C GLU A 164 -4.23 -10.85 8.42
N SER A 165 -3.59 -11.14 9.55
CA SER A 165 -2.29 -11.80 9.56
C SER A 165 -2.37 -13.18 8.92
N GLY A 166 -1.35 -13.53 8.14
CA GLY A 166 -1.22 -14.83 7.50
C GLY A 166 -1.08 -14.75 5.98
N PRO A 167 -1.06 -15.91 5.31
CA PRO A 167 -0.68 -15.98 3.91
C PRO A 167 -1.79 -15.56 2.93
N CYS A 168 -3.06 -15.49 3.36
CA CYS A 168 -4.23 -15.16 2.51
C CYS A 168 -4.31 -16.01 1.23
N ILE A 169 -4.08 -17.32 1.36
CA ILE A 169 -4.05 -18.29 0.25
C ILE A 169 -5.38 -18.31 -0.52
N ASP A 170 -6.49 -18.03 0.16
CA ASP A 170 -7.82 -17.98 -0.44
C ASP A 170 -7.99 -16.86 -1.48
N VAL A 171 -7.10 -15.85 -1.49
CA VAL A 171 -7.11 -14.79 -2.50
C VAL A 171 -6.54 -15.26 -3.84
N VAL A 172 -5.70 -16.29 -3.88
CA VAL A 172 -5.16 -16.86 -5.13
C VAL A 172 -6.27 -17.31 -6.09
N PRO A 173 -7.27 -18.13 -5.69
CA PRO A 173 -8.37 -18.47 -6.57
C PRO A 173 -9.29 -17.28 -6.87
N MET A 174 -9.36 -16.26 -6.00
CA MET A 174 -10.10 -15.02 -6.31
C MET A 174 -9.43 -14.26 -7.46
N ALA A 175 -8.11 -14.00 -7.35
CA ALA A 175 -7.30 -13.36 -8.37
C ALA A 175 -7.40 -14.09 -9.71
N LYS A 176 -7.30 -15.43 -9.70
CA LYS A 176 -7.45 -16.25 -10.90
C LYS A 176 -8.82 -16.08 -11.58
N ARG A 177 -9.91 -15.98 -10.79
CA ARG A 177 -11.26 -15.78 -11.34
C ARG A 177 -11.44 -14.36 -11.89
N ALA A 178 -10.92 -13.36 -11.21
CA ALA A 178 -10.94 -11.96 -11.64
C ALA A 178 -10.05 -11.70 -12.86
N GLY A 179 -9.10 -12.60 -13.16
CA GLY A 179 -8.20 -12.47 -14.31
C GLY A 179 -6.95 -11.62 -14.05
N ILE A 180 -6.75 -11.17 -12.81
CA ILE A 180 -5.53 -10.43 -12.41
C ILE A 180 -4.35 -11.41 -12.21
N PRO A 181 -3.17 -11.13 -12.79
CA PRO A 181 -1.97 -11.92 -12.54
C PRO A 181 -1.58 -11.90 -11.05
N ILE A 182 -1.13 -13.03 -10.50
CA ILE A 182 -0.82 -13.13 -9.07
C ILE A 182 0.36 -12.22 -8.67
N GLU A 183 1.26 -11.96 -9.61
CA GLU A 183 2.38 -11.03 -9.48
C GLU A 183 1.96 -9.55 -9.36
N ARG A 184 0.67 -9.25 -9.53
CA ARG A 184 0.07 -7.92 -9.34
C ARG A 184 -0.77 -7.83 -8.07
N VAL A 185 -0.87 -8.90 -7.28
CA VAL A 185 -1.60 -8.91 -6.01
C VAL A 185 -0.58 -8.86 -4.87
N VAL A 186 -0.51 -7.73 -4.19
CA VAL A 186 0.45 -7.48 -3.11
C VAL A 186 -0.21 -7.75 -1.78
N LYS A 187 0.34 -8.67 -0.98
CA LYS A 187 -0.03 -8.76 0.44
C LYS A 187 0.79 -7.72 1.19
N HIS A 188 0.14 -6.63 1.56
CA HIS A 188 0.68 -5.69 2.54
C HIS A 188 0.65 -6.35 3.92
N PHE A 189 1.64 -6.05 4.76
CA PHE A 189 1.87 -6.69 6.06
C PHE A 189 1.93 -8.22 5.89
N ALA A 190 2.77 -8.68 4.97
CA ALA A 190 2.87 -10.08 4.61
C ALA A 190 3.64 -10.91 5.63
N THR A 191 3.29 -12.20 5.68
CA THR A 191 4.17 -13.25 6.17
C THR A 191 4.91 -13.89 4.99
N PRO A 192 6.13 -14.43 5.17
CA PRO A 192 6.93 -14.97 4.06
C PRO A 192 6.31 -16.16 3.31
N ASP A 193 5.33 -16.83 3.90
CA ASP A 193 4.62 -17.99 3.34
C ASP A 193 3.43 -17.62 2.44
N THR A 194 3.16 -16.33 2.23
CA THR A 194 2.10 -15.91 1.30
C THR A 194 2.40 -16.33 -0.14
N PRO A 195 1.43 -16.88 -0.89
CA PRO A 195 1.55 -17.14 -2.32
C PRO A 195 1.36 -15.88 -3.19
N LEU A 196 1.03 -14.75 -2.58
CA LEU A 196 0.91 -13.44 -3.23
C LEU A 196 2.29 -12.76 -3.34
N VAL A 197 2.38 -11.54 -3.86
CA VAL A 197 3.63 -10.77 -3.76
C VAL A 197 3.74 -10.20 -2.33
N PRO A 198 4.74 -10.63 -1.54
CA PRO A 198 4.89 -10.14 -0.17
C PRO A 198 5.47 -8.72 -0.14
N SER A 199 4.80 -7.82 0.59
CA SER A 199 5.42 -6.62 1.13
C SER A 199 5.66 -6.81 2.63
N LEU A 200 6.93 -6.78 3.03
CA LEU A 200 7.35 -7.11 4.38
C LEU A 200 7.66 -5.84 5.17
N ILE A 201 7.13 -5.76 6.39
CA ILE A 201 7.48 -4.72 7.35
C ILE A 201 9.00 -4.70 7.54
N ALA A 202 9.64 -3.53 7.41
CA ALA A 202 11.10 -3.39 7.29
C ALA A 202 11.93 -4.01 8.43
N ARG A 203 11.32 -4.20 9.61
CA ARG A 203 11.98 -4.86 10.76
C ARG A 203 11.85 -6.39 10.78
N HIS A 204 11.20 -7.00 9.78
CA HIS A 204 10.95 -8.43 9.74
C HIS A 204 12.27 -9.20 9.68
N GLU A 205 12.49 -10.10 10.63
CA GLU A 205 13.78 -10.79 10.82
C GLU A 205 14.15 -11.71 9.65
N GLY A 206 13.16 -12.21 8.91
CA GLY A 206 13.36 -13.06 7.75
C GLY A 206 13.97 -12.38 6.52
N ILE A 207 13.95 -11.04 6.42
CA ILE A 207 14.36 -10.30 5.21
C ILE A 207 15.73 -10.75 4.67
N PRO A 208 16.82 -10.81 5.47
CA PRO A 208 18.12 -11.27 4.97
C PRO A 208 18.14 -12.70 4.45
N ALA A 209 17.41 -13.61 5.09
CA ALA A 209 17.35 -15.00 4.67
C ALA A 209 16.58 -15.15 3.35
N LEU A 210 15.46 -14.43 3.21
CA LEU A 210 14.64 -14.43 2.00
C LEU A 210 15.38 -13.81 0.81
N ALA A 211 16.11 -12.71 1.04
CA ALA A 211 16.94 -12.06 0.04
C ALA A 211 18.02 -13.02 -0.50
N ARG A 212 18.80 -13.65 0.39
CA ARG A 212 19.82 -14.63 0.00
C ARG A 212 19.25 -15.87 -0.70
N ALA A 213 17.99 -16.20 -0.45
CA ALA A 213 17.27 -17.27 -1.14
C ALA A 213 16.76 -16.85 -2.53
N GLY A 214 16.96 -15.59 -2.94
CA GLY A 214 16.52 -15.06 -4.23
C GLY A 214 15.01 -14.86 -4.34
N LEU A 215 14.30 -14.80 -3.20
CA LEU A 215 12.85 -14.58 -3.19
C LEU A 215 12.53 -13.13 -3.49
N ARG A 216 11.42 -12.92 -4.22
CA ARG A 216 10.95 -11.58 -4.60
C ARG A 216 9.97 -11.06 -3.56
N PHE A 217 10.30 -9.92 -2.99
CA PHE A 217 9.48 -9.21 -2.01
C PHE A 217 9.83 -7.72 -2.02
N SER A 218 8.93 -6.89 -1.52
CA SER A 218 9.17 -5.47 -1.23
C SER A 218 9.30 -5.24 0.28
N MET A 219 9.81 -4.08 0.65
CA MET A 219 9.87 -3.63 2.05
C MET A 219 8.95 -2.43 2.26
N GLU A 220 8.31 -2.38 3.41
CA GLU A 220 7.42 -1.28 3.78
C GLU A 220 7.58 -0.84 5.24
N SER A 221 7.16 0.37 5.53
CA SER A 221 7.02 0.83 6.92
C SER A 221 5.63 0.58 7.49
N ASP A 222 4.60 0.54 6.65
CA ASP A 222 3.20 0.72 7.06
C ASP A 222 3.03 1.99 7.90
N TYR A 223 3.88 3.01 7.71
CA TYR A 223 3.86 4.16 8.60
C TYR A 223 2.51 4.87 8.48
N MET A 224 1.79 4.92 9.59
CA MET A 224 0.53 5.64 9.71
C MET A 224 0.81 7.00 10.34
N ASP A 225 0.79 8.05 9.51
CA ASP A 225 0.98 9.41 9.98
C ASP A 225 -0.26 9.90 10.73
N GLU A 226 -0.21 9.84 12.07
CA GLU A 226 -1.32 10.21 12.94
C GLU A 226 -0.82 10.58 14.35
N ASN A 227 -0.96 11.85 14.73
CA ASN A 227 -0.47 12.37 16.00
C ASN A 227 -1.18 11.75 17.22
N ALA A 228 -2.41 11.29 17.05
CA ALA A 228 -3.18 10.63 18.10
C ALA A 228 -2.72 9.19 18.37
N ARG A 229 -1.98 8.57 17.43
CA ARG A 229 -1.51 7.18 17.51
C ARG A 229 -0.03 7.07 17.14
N PRO A 230 0.86 7.84 17.81
CA PRO A 230 2.26 7.87 17.44
C PRO A 230 2.89 6.49 17.64
N GLY A 231 3.54 5.97 16.60
CA GLY A 231 4.23 4.69 16.67
C GLY A 231 3.31 3.46 16.72
N ALA A 232 2.06 3.58 16.28
CA ALA A 232 1.18 2.43 16.05
C ALA A 232 1.85 1.36 15.16
N VAL A 233 2.73 1.82 14.28
CA VAL A 233 3.60 1.04 13.40
C VAL A 233 4.98 1.69 13.35
N ILE A 234 5.92 1.10 12.61
CA ILE A 234 7.29 1.64 12.55
C ILE A 234 7.33 2.97 11.80
N GLY A 235 8.31 3.83 12.12
CA GLY A 235 8.36 5.18 11.57
C GLY A 235 8.80 5.25 10.10
N PRO A 236 8.68 6.43 9.45
CA PRO A 236 9.03 6.63 8.03
C PRO A 236 10.53 6.49 7.76
N LYS A 237 11.37 6.40 8.80
CA LYS A 237 12.82 6.20 8.67
C LYS A 237 13.20 4.72 8.58
N SER A 238 12.24 3.82 8.78
CA SER A 238 12.52 2.41 9.05
C SER A 238 13.05 1.69 7.82
N VAL A 239 12.36 1.77 6.68
CA VAL A 239 12.84 1.13 5.45
C VAL A 239 14.28 1.56 5.12
N PRO A 240 14.63 2.86 5.04
CA PRO A 240 16.01 3.26 4.78
C PRO A 240 17.03 2.79 5.83
N ARG A 241 16.65 2.81 7.12
CA ARG A 241 17.56 2.42 8.21
C ARG A 241 17.83 0.93 8.22
N PHE A 242 16.81 0.10 8.04
CA PHE A 242 16.96 -1.36 8.02
C PHE A 242 17.73 -1.81 6.78
N THR A 243 17.43 -1.27 5.59
CA THR A 243 18.19 -1.56 4.37
C THR A 243 19.67 -1.23 4.54
N ARG A 244 19.99 -0.02 5.03
CA ARG A 244 21.38 0.37 5.29
C ARG A 244 22.06 -0.56 6.28
N ARG A 245 21.40 -0.88 7.39
CA ARG A 245 21.93 -1.79 8.40
C ARG A 245 22.24 -3.17 7.80
N TYR A 246 21.33 -3.72 7.01
CA TYR A 246 21.54 -5.02 6.38
C TYR A 246 22.72 -5.02 5.39
N LEU A 247 22.95 -3.91 4.69
CA LEU A 247 24.13 -3.76 3.81
C LEU A 247 25.43 -3.58 4.62
N GLU A 248 25.43 -2.71 5.64
CA GLU A 248 26.60 -2.44 6.50
C GLU A 248 27.04 -3.70 7.28
N GLU A 249 26.09 -4.53 7.71
CA GLU A 249 26.34 -5.80 8.39
C GLU A 249 26.64 -6.97 7.41
N GLY A 250 26.59 -6.73 6.09
CA GLY A 250 26.82 -7.77 5.08
C GLY A 250 25.75 -8.87 5.07
N LEU A 251 24.55 -8.57 5.58
CA LEU A 251 23.43 -9.50 5.65
C LEU A 251 22.71 -9.66 4.31
N ILE A 252 22.72 -8.60 3.50
CA ILE A 252 22.27 -8.57 2.10
C ILE A 252 23.33 -7.90 1.24
N THR A 253 23.33 -8.18 -0.06
CA THR A 253 24.18 -7.54 -1.07
C THR A 253 23.51 -6.31 -1.68
N GLU A 254 24.25 -5.50 -2.45
CA GLU A 254 23.65 -4.41 -3.24
C GLU A 254 22.65 -4.95 -4.28
N GLU A 255 22.93 -6.11 -4.88
CA GLU A 255 22.02 -6.76 -5.84
C GLU A 255 20.69 -7.14 -5.17
N ASP A 256 20.75 -7.72 -3.97
CA ASP A 256 19.55 -8.01 -3.17
C ASP A 256 18.75 -6.73 -2.91
N ALA A 257 19.43 -5.65 -2.51
CA ALA A 257 18.76 -4.38 -2.24
C ALA A 257 18.13 -3.77 -3.49
N TRP A 258 18.77 -3.88 -4.67
CA TRP A 258 18.17 -3.50 -5.95
C TRP A 258 16.94 -4.35 -6.29
N GLN A 259 16.96 -5.66 -6.03
CA GLN A 259 15.78 -6.51 -6.24
C GLN A 259 14.62 -6.15 -5.30
N ILE A 260 14.90 -5.84 -4.03
CA ILE A 260 13.89 -5.47 -3.04
C ILE A 260 13.27 -4.10 -3.35
N HIS A 261 14.09 -3.11 -3.67
CA HIS A 261 13.63 -1.72 -3.77
C HIS A 261 13.30 -1.27 -5.19
N ALA A 262 13.80 -1.94 -6.24
CA ALA A 262 13.49 -1.58 -7.62
C ALA A 262 12.92 -2.74 -8.41
N GLY A 263 13.59 -3.90 -8.44
CA GLY A 263 13.23 -5.01 -9.31
C GLY A 263 11.83 -5.58 -9.05
N THR A 264 11.54 -5.89 -7.79
CA THR A 264 10.23 -6.43 -7.38
C THR A 264 9.12 -5.39 -7.56
N PRO A 265 9.18 -4.18 -6.96
CA PRO A 265 8.11 -3.20 -7.13
C PRO A 265 7.92 -2.77 -8.60
N SER A 266 8.98 -2.58 -9.39
CA SER A 266 8.84 -2.22 -10.81
C SER A 266 8.05 -3.27 -11.59
N ARG A 267 8.32 -4.56 -11.34
CA ARG A 267 7.60 -5.68 -11.97
C ARG A 267 6.14 -5.73 -11.52
N THR A 268 5.89 -5.55 -10.23
CA THR A 268 4.55 -5.68 -9.64
C THR A 268 3.62 -4.55 -10.05
N TYR A 269 4.10 -3.30 -9.96
CA TYR A 269 3.30 -2.10 -10.19
C TYR A 269 3.39 -1.59 -11.64
N GLY A 270 4.34 -2.09 -12.44
CA GLY A 270 4.54 -1.60 -13.81
C GLY A 270 5.13 -0.19 -13.86
N VAL A 271 5.93 0.19 -12.86
CA VAL A 271 6.59 1.50 -12.76
C VAL A 271 8.09 1.37 -12.98
N GLU A 272 8.75 2.47 -13.32
CA GLU A 272 10.22 2.52 -13.39
C GLU A 272 10.79 3.11 -12.10
N ILE A 273 11.62 2.34 -11.40
CA ILE A 273 12.38 2.80 -10.23
C ILE A 273 13.86 2.86 -10.58
N SER A 274 14.36 4.08 -10.69
CA SER A 274 15.77 4.40 -10.97
C SER A 274 16.33 5.31 -9.88
N LEU A 275 17.65 5.50 -9.82
CA LEU A 275 18.21 6.54 -8.96
C LEU A 275 17.75 7.93 -9.44
N PRO A 276 17.19 8.78 -8.56
CA PRO A 276 16.81 10.15 -8.90
C PRO A 276 18.02 11.09 -9.02
#